data_AF-A0A446B128-F1
#
_entry.id   AF-A0A446B128-F1
#
_cell.length_a   1.000
_cell.length_b   1.000
_cell.length_c   1.000
_cell.angle_alpha   90.00
_cell.angle_beta   90.00
_cell.angle_gamma   90.00
#
_symmetry.space_group_name_H-M   'P 1'
#
loop_
_entity.id
_entity.type
_entity.pdbx_description
1 polymer ?
#
loop_
_entity_poly.entity_id
_entity_poly.type
_entity_poly.pdbx_seq_one_letter_code
_entity_poly.pdbx_strand_id
1 'polypeptide(L)'
;MHKTAPLTFALATLAFSSAIQADARIDLGNQERVNRLFAYPNNCNVICFRDWTLEQTVEHYLTQSVQRDGYTGATVKVSRDNDKLHADIQGVPSDYSKPLQALLDTGELAYQGASQLNREGKWAYSWNLFLPLGMALEKRRSIELLHFPPDYSLTQAQDYLRSNTTDRWATLLTFNGIPAEQTPAYQTIVDIAPIAAPASAGKDLEGVYDYFKDYQVQMVREVTRTGNGASLPMVAFGSPVRSWIEQQYGPKLYVLGLATISPTPGQKVPVLGANHPSAIWYAADKNNNGGDQDKADQAGLKMMGQDLSAACWQAGMGRNPGADAKATLGACTQKWQVTAKKQTCELYFRTIRNMTPEQASAKCNTGAVTRTLRDLQKT
;
A
#
# COMPACT_ATOMS: atom_id res chain seq x y z
N MET A 1 15.84 76.93 -44.19
CA MET A 1 16.22 75.53 -43.91
C MET A 1 15.43 75.04 -42.71
N HIS A 2 14.33 74.32 -42.95
CA HIS A 2 13.50 73.74 -41.90
C HIS A 2 13.93 72.28 -41.66
N LYS A 3 14.24 71.93 -40.41
CA LYS A 3 14.60 70.56 -40.02
C LYS A 3 13.33 69.81 -39.63
N THR A 4 13.04 68.73 -40.35
CA THR A 4 12.01 67.73 -40.07
C THR A 4 12.51 66.75 -39.00
N ALA A 5 11.65 66.42 -38.03
CA ALA A 5 11.87 65.37 -37.04
C ALA A 5 11.14 64.09 -37.49
N PRO A 6 11.73 62.88 -37.36
CA PRO A 6 11.01 61.65 -37.63
C PRO A 6 10.30 61.15 -36.36
N LEU A 7 8.99 60.88 -36.48
CA LEU A 7 8.22 60.10 -35.52
C LEU A 7 8.56 58.60 -35.72
N THR A 8 9.08 57.96 -34.69
CA THR A 8 9.16 56.50 -34.59
C THR A 8 7.90 55.95 -33.91
N PHE A 9 7.12 55.16 -34.64
CA PHE A 9 6.02 54.36 -34.09
C PHE A 9 6.58 53.14 -33.36
N ALA A 10 6.33 53.02 -32.06
CA ALA A 10 6.57 51.80 -31.30
C ALA A 10 5.35 50.89 -31.38
N LEU A 11 5.48 49.72 -32.01
CA LEU A 11 4.50 48.63 -31.91
C LEU A 11 4.67 47.94 -30.55
N ALA A 12 3.65 47.99 -29.71
CA ALA A 12 3.57 47.19 -28.49
C ALA A 12 3.12 45.76 -28.85
N THR A 13 4.01 44.78 -28.69
CA THR A 13 3.69 43.36 -28.77
C THR A 13 2.99 42.93 -27.48
N LEU A 14 1.68 42.69 -27.56
CA LEU A 14 0.91 42.03 -26.49
C LEU A 14 1.35 40.56 -26.41
N ALA A 15 2.21 40.25 -25.44
CA ALA A 15 2.51 38.89 -25.05
C ALA A 15 1.29 38.30 -24.32
N PHE A 16 0.52 37.46 -25.02
CA PHE A 16 -0.47 36.61 -24.39
C PHE A 16 0.25 35.65 -23.44
N SER A 17 0.16 35.92 -22.14
CA SER A 17 0.57 34.96 -21.12
C SER A 17 -0.47 33.85 -21.13
N SER A 18 -0.15 32.72 -21.75
CA SER A 18 -0.92 31.49 -21.57
C SER A 18 -0.80 31.10 -20.10
N ALA A 19 -1.83 31.38 -19.31
CA ALA A 19 -1.95 30.84 -17.96
C ALA A 19 -1.90 29.31 -18.09
N ILE A 20 -0.84 28.69 -17.56
CA ILE A 20 -0.74 27.23 -17.48
C ILE A 20 -1.81 26.81 -16.48
N GLN A 21 -2.98 26.42 -16.98
CA GLN A 21 -4.03 25.85 -16.15
C GLN A 21 -3.56 24.46 -15.68
N ALA A 22 -3.80 24.15 -14.41
CA ALA A 22 -3.62 22.79 -13.92
C ALA A 22 -4.57 21.84 -14.67
N ASP A 23 -4.10 20.64 -14.98
CA ASP A 23 -4.94 19.63 -15.62
C ASP A 23 -6.03 19.17 -14.64
N ALA A 24 -5.66 19.01 -13.36
CA ALA A 24 -6.58 18.72 -12.26
C ALA A 24 -6.33 19.67 -11.08
N ARG A 25 -7.41 20.19 -10.50
CA ARG A 25 -7.38 20.99 -9.26
C ARG A 25 -8.29 20.38 -8.21
N ILE A 26 -7.86 20.39 -6.96
CA ILE A 26 -8.56 19.80 -5.82
C ILE A 26 -8.71 20.85 -4.72
N ASP A 27 -9.92 20.99 -4.17
CA ASP A 27 -10.16 21.70 -2.91
C ASP A 27 -9.88 20.76 -1.75
N LEU A 28 -8.79 21.01 -1.03
CA LEU A 28 -8.39 20.20 0.12
C LEU A 28 -9.17 20.61 1.38
N GLY A 29 -9.91 21.72 1.35
CA GLY A 29 -10.66 22.27 2.46
C GLY A 29 -9.82 23.20 3.33
N ASN A 30 -10.23 23.36 4.58
CA ASN A 30 -9.57 24.25 5.53
C ASN A 30 -8.35 23.60 6.19
N GLN A 31 -7.53 24.42 6.87
CA GLN A 31 -6.34 23.94 7.58
C GLN A 31 -6.63 22.77 8.54
N GLU A 32 -7.73 22.81 9.29
CA GLU A 32 -8.07 21.76 10.26
C GLU A 32 -8.29 20.41 9.57
N ARG A 33 -9.06 20.40 8.48
CA ARG A 33 -9.28 19.20 7.67
C ARG A 33 -7.97 18.66 7.10
N VAL A 34 -7.13 19.52 6.54
CA VAL A 34 -5.87 19.07 5.94
C VAL A 34 -4.92 18.54 7.02
N ASN A 35 -4.84 19.21 8.18
CA ASN A 35 -4.03 18.73 9.31
C ASN A 35 -4.42 17.30 9.71
N ARG A 36 -5.71 17.04 9.94
CA ARG A 36 -6.16 15.71 10.39
C ARG A 36 -6.00 14.63 9.33
N LEU A 37 -6.28 14.92 8.05
CA LEU A 37 -6.22 13.92 6.98
C LEU A 37 -4.78 13.59 6.55
N PHE A 38 -3.84 14.53 6.70
CA PHE A 38 -2.42 14.34 6.40
C PHE A 38 -1.56 14.10 7.66
N ALA A 39 -2.21 13.89 8.81
CA ALA A 39 -1.60 13.68 10.11
C ALA A 39 -0.62 14.77 10.55
N TYR A 40 -0.75 15.99 10.04
CA TYR A 40 0.20 17.07 10.29
C TYR A 40 -0.02 17.75 11.66
N PRO A 41 1.05 18.06 12.42
CA PRO A 41 2.44 17.70 12.16
C PRO A 41 2.71 16.21 12.43
N ASN A 42 3.37 15.53 11.49
CA ASN A 42 3.55 14.08 11.53
C ASN A 42 4.99 13.62 11.81
N ASN A 43 5.94 14.53 11.99
CA ASN A 43 7.35 14.21 12.23
C ASN A 43 8.07 15.26 13.10
N CYS A 44 7.31 16.00 13.91
CA CYS A 44 7.80 17.08 14.75
C CYS A 44 7.37 16.90 16.21
N ASN A 45 8.27 17.23 17.13
CA ASN A 45 7.94 17.58 18.51
C ASN A 45 8.51 18.96 18.82
N VAL A 46 9.34 19.11 19.86
CA VAL A 46 10.18 20.31 20.07
C VAL A 46 11.20 20.48 18.92
N ILE A 47 11.61 19.39 18.28
CA ILE A 47 12.52 19.37 17.13
C ILE A 47 11.85 18.60 15.98
N CYS A 48 11.78 19.20 14.80
CA CYS A 48 11.28 18.56 13.60
C CYS A 48 12.36 17.67 12.96
N PHE A 49 12.03 16.41 12.69
CA PHE A 49 12.90 15.55 11.87
C PHE A 49 12.93 16.04 10.42
N ARG A 50 11.78 16.50 9.90
CA ARG A 50 11.69 17.32 8.69
C ARG A 50 10.81 18.53 8.99
N ASP A 51 11.36 19.72 8.88
CA ASP A 51 10.64 20.97 9.13
C ASP A 51 9.82 21.39 7.90
N TRP A 52 8.85 20.56 7.52
CA TRP A 52 7.96 20.81 6.40
C TRP A 52 6.77 21.64 6.84
N THR A 53 6.30 22.54 5.97
CA THR A 53 4.99 23.15 6.14
C THR A 53 3.86 22.13 5.87
N LEU A 54 2.63 22.51 6.20
CA LEU A 54 1.45 21.72 5.84
C LEU A 54 1.37 21.49 4.33
N GLU A 55 1.59 22.56 3.54
CA GLU A 55 1.56 22.52 2.07
C GLU A 55 2.62 21.56 1.53
N GLN A 56 3.85 21.62 2.04
CA GLN A 56 4.93 20.71 1.64
C GLN A 56 4.63 19.25 2.01
N THR A 57 4.03 19.00 3.17
CA THR A 57 3.62 17.66 3.59
C THR A 57 2.56 17.08 2.65
N VAL A 58 1.55 17.87 2.31
CA VAL A 58 0.52 17.46 1.35
C VAL A 58 1.14 17.23 -0.03
N GLU A 59 1.92 18.19 -0.52
CA GLU A 59 2.56 18.14 -1.84
C GLU A 59 3.42 16.88 -2.00
N HIS A 60 4.13 16.49 -0.95
CA HIS A 60 4.93 15.26 -0.90
C HIS A 60 4.09 14.00 -1.13
N TYR A 61 3.01 13.78 -0.37
CA TYR A 61 2.16 12.60 -0.54
C TYR A 61 1.41 12.59 -1.87
N LEU A 62 0.96 13.76 -2.34
CA LEU A 62 0.30 13.84 -3.63
C LEU A 62 1.28 13.57 -4.79
N THR A 63 2.53 14.03 -4.66
CA THR A 63 3.61 13.74 -5.60
C THR A 63 3.92 12.24 -5.65
N GLN A 64 3.96 11.55 -4.51
CA GLN A 64 4.12 10.10 -4.47
C GLN A 64 2.98 9.39 -5.22
N SER A 65 1.74 9.85 -5.05
CA SER A 65 0.57 9.24 -5.70
C SER A 65 0.67 9.31 -7.23
N VAL A 66 0.93 10.51 -7.79
CA VAL A 66 1.06 10.69 -9.25
C VAL A 66 2.24 9.90 -9.83
N GLN A 67 3.35 9.83 -9.10
CA GLN A 67 4.52 9.05 -9.52
C GLN A 67 4.24 7.55 -9.52
N ARG A 68 3.49 7.04 -8.54
CA ARG A 68 3.12 5.62 -8.43
C ARG A 68 2.03 5.20 -9.42
N ASP A 69 1.23 6.16 -9.87
CA ASP A 69 0.41 6.00 -11.07
C ASP A 69 1.24 6.09 -12.37
N GLY A 70 2.55 6.29 -12.30
CA GLY A 70 3.43 6.32 -13.47
C GLY A 70 3.35 7.60 -14.29
N TYR A 71 2.80 8.69 -13.73
CA TYR A 71 2.88 10.03 -14.31
C TYR A 71 4.21 10.69 -13.92
N THR A 72 5.32 10.18 -14.46
CA THR A 72 6.68 10.57 -14.03
C THR A 72 7.05 12.02 -14.33
N GLY A 73 6.35 12.68 -15.26
CA GLY A 73 6.51 14.10 -15.56
C GLY A 73 5.48 15.01 -14.88
N ALA A 74 4.59 14.45 -14.05
CA ALA A 74 3.59 15.25 -13.35
C ALA A 74 4.22 16.13 -12.29
N THR A 75 3.63 17.31 -12.09
CA THR A 75 3.99 18.22 -11.01
C THR A 75 2.78 18.43 -10.11
N VAL A 76 3.04 18.54 -8.82
CA VAL A 76 2.02 18.89 -7.82
C VAL A 76 2.47 20.17 -7.16
N LYS A 77 1.53 21.11 -7.00
CA LYS A 77 1.73 22.30 -6.20
C LYS A 77 0.59 22.43 -5.20
N VAL A 78 0.93 22.58 -3.93
CA VAL A 78 -0.06 22.89 -2.90
C VAL A 78 0.04 24.37 -2.54
N SER A 79 -1.10 25.05 -2.58
CA SER A 79 -1.19 26.47 -2.28
C SER A 79 -2.31 26.75 -1.28
N ARG A 80 -2.20 27.89 -0.63
CA ARG A 80 -3.18 28.39 0.32
C ARG A 80 -3.73 29.72 -0.17
N ASP A 81 -5.05 29.82 -0.22
CA ASP A 81 -5.77 31.07 -0.42
C ASP A 81 -6.67 31.32 0.80
N ASN A 82 -6.31 32.32 1.61
CA ASN A 82 -6.88 32.55 2.94
C ASN A 82 -6.77 31.29 3.82
N ASP A 83 -7.89 30.73 4.30
CA ASP A 83 -7.93 29.52 5.13
C ASP A 83 -8.13 28.23 4.32
N LYS A 84 -8.19 28.30 2.98
CA LYS A 84 -8.40 27.15 2.11
C LYS A 84 -7.13 26.70 1.44
N LEU A 85 -6.91 25.38 1.42
CA LEU A 85 -5.81 24.76 0.71
C LEU A 85 -6.29 24.12 -0.60
N HIS A 86 -5.46 24.24 -1.63
CA HIS A 86 -5.71 23.68 -2.94
C HIS A 86 -4.48 22.92 -3.43
N ALA A 87 -4.70 21.80 -4.12
CA ALA A 87 -3.67 21.12 -4.89
C ALA A 87 -3.94 21.32 -6.39
N ASP A 88 -2.94 21.85 -7.09
CA ASP A 88 -2.90 21.95 -8.54
C ASP A 88 -1.96 20.84 -9.07
N ILE A 89 -2.46 19.98 -9.95
CA ILE A 89 -1.72 18.85 -10.51
C ILE A 89 -1.65 19.00 -12.04
N GLN A 90 -0.44 18.92 -12.59
CA GLN A 90 -0.18 18.99 -14.04
C GLN A 90 0.43 17.66 -14.51
N GLY A 91 0.28 17.35 -15.79
CA GLY A 91 0.79 16.11 -16.40
C GLY A 91 -0.05 14.87 -16.09
N VAL A 92 -1.32 15.06 -15.75
CA VAL A 92 -2.28 14.00 -15.39
C VAL A 92 -3.61 14.17 -16.14
N PRO A 93 -4.48 13.15 -16.22
CA PRO A 93 -5.84 13.32 -16.72
C PRO A 93 -6.62 14.37 -15.92
N SER A 94 -7.53 15.07 -16.58
CA SER A 94 -8.28 16.16 -15.94
C SER A 94 -9.20 15.72 -14.80
N ASP A 95 -9.55 14.44 -14.76
CA ASP A 95 -10.34 13.84 -13.71
C ASP A 95 -9.53 13.05 -12.66
N TYR A 96 -8.20 13.18 -12.67
CA TYR A 96 -7.32 12.61 -11.65
C TYR A 96 -7.66 13.09 -10.23
N SER A 97 -8.35 14.24 -10.10
CA SER A 97 -8.87 14.76 -8.84
C SER A 97 -9.90 13.84 -8.17
N LYS A 98 -10.67 13.06 -8.93
CA LYS A 98 -11.77 12.24 -8.40
C LYS A 98 -11.31 11.15 -7.42
N PRO A 99 -10.36 10.25 -7.76
CA PRO A 99 -9.94 9.21 -6.82
C PRO A 99 -9.25 9.79 -5.57
N LEU A 100 -8.57 10.93 -5.70
CA LEU A 100 -7.99 11.63 -4.54
C LEU A 100 -9.06 12.25 -3.64
N GLN A 101 -10.06 12.91 -4.22
CA GLN A 101 -11.21 13.41 -3.45
C GLN A 101 -11.91 12.27 -2.71
N ALA A 102 -12.16 11.13 -3.38
CA ALA A 102 -12.77 9.96 -2.78
C ALA A 102 -11.95 9.40 -1.61
N LEU A 103 -10.62 9.36 -1.71
CA LEU A 103 -9.74 8.97 -0.61
C LEU A 103 -9.88 9.92 0.59
N LEU A 104 -9.84 11.23 0.36
CA LEU A 104 -9.91 12.22 1.43
C LEU A 104 -11.29 12.27 2.11
N ASP A 105 -12.36 12.15 1.32
CA ASP A 105 -13.74 12.10 1.85
C ASP A 105 -13.96 10.82 2.66
N THR A 106 -13.42 9.69 2.20
CA THR A 106 -13.41 8.45 2.97
C THR A 106 -12.60 8.60 4.26
N GLY A 107 -11.49 9.33 4.20
CA GLY A 107 -10.65 9.64 5.36
C GLY A 107 -11.36 10.38 6.50
N GLU A 108 -12.42 11.15 6.20
CA GLU A 108 -13.24 11.78 7.24
C GLU A 108 -13.97 10.75 8.10
N LEU A 109 -14.37 9.61 7.53
CA LEU A 109 -14.96 8.50 8.29
C LEU A 109 -13.92 7.90 9.25
N ALA A 110 -12.65 7.79 8.82
CA ALA A 110 -11.58 7.32 9.70
C ALA A 110 -11.32 8.29 10.84
N TYR A 111 -11.34 9.60 10.56
CA TYR A 111 -11.22 10.63 11.59
C TYR A 111 -12.37 10.58 12.60
N GLN A 112 -13.61 10.38 12.15
CA GLN A 112 -14.76 10.21 13.03
C GLN A 112 -14.59 8.99 13.95
N GLY A 113 -14.16 7.85 13.38
CA GLY A 113 -13.86 6.63 14.12
C GLY A 113 -12.75 6.83 15.16
N ALA A 114 -11.63 7.43 14.77
CA ALA A 114 -10.52 7.76 15.67
C ALA A 114 -10.95 8.70 16.80
N SER A 115 -11.73 9.73 16.47
CA SER A 115 -12.27 10.68 17.43
C SER A 115 -13.18 10.01 18.46
N GLN A 116 -14.04 9.08 18.01
CA GLN A 116 -14.88 8.30 18.90
C GLN A 116 -14.03 7.39 19.80
N LEU A 117 -13.08 6.65 19.22
CA LEU A 117 -12.18 5.76 19.96
C LEU A 117 -11.41 6.52 21.07
N ASN A 118 -10.96 7.74 20.78
CA ASN A 118 -10.30 8.60 21.75
C ASN A 118 -11.25 9.11 22.85
N ARG A 119 -12.47 9.56 22.49
CA ARG A 119 -13.48 9.96 23.50
C ARG A 119 -13.82 8.85 24.49
N GLU A 120 -13.73 7.59 24.05
CA GLU A 120 -13.95 6.41 24.88
C GLU A 120 -12.70 5.95 25.65
N GLY A 121 -11.59 6.70 25.58
CA GLY A 121 -10.36 6.42 26.33
C GLY A 121 -9.56 5.23 25.80
N LYS A 122 -9.81 4.79 24.57
CA LYS A 122 -9.16 3.61 23.95
C LYS A 122 -8.07 3.99 22.95
N TRP A 123 -7.88 5.27 22.67
CA TRP A 123 -6.79 5.75 21.82
C TRP A 123 -5.49 5.84 22.62
N ALA A 124 -4.44 5.14 22.17
CA ALA A 124 -3.14 5.25 22.83
C ALA A 124 -2.47 6.58 22.47
N TYR A 125 -1.77 7.19 23.44
CA TYR A 125 -1.11 8.48 23.25
C TYR A 125 -0.11 8.50 22.06
N SER A 126 0.55 7.37 21.78
CA SER A 126 1.53 7.23 20.70
C SER A 126 0.91 6.98 19.32
N TRP A 127 -0.41 6.84 19.22
CA TRP A 127 -1.10 6.54 17.97
C TRP A 127 -1.42 7.81 17.19
N ASN A 128 -1.31 7.71 15.86
CA ASN A 128 -1.68 8.76 14.92
C ASN A 128 -2.67 8.21 13.90
N LEU A 129 -3.74 8.94 13.59
CA LEU A 129 -4.55 8.63 12.42
C LEU A 129 -3.65 8.75 11.18
N PHE A 130 -3.60 7.72 10.35
CA PHE A 130 -2.78 7.72 9.14
C PHE A 130 -3.51 7.03 8.01
N LEU A 131 -3.93 7.83 7.03
CA LEU A 131 -4.55 7.34 5.80
C LEU A 131 -3.46 6.81 4.84
N PRO A 132 -3.80 5.89 3.91
CA PRO A 132 -2.88 5.35 2.89
C PRO A 132 -2.53 6.40 1.82
N LEU A 133 -1.90 7.49 2.26
CA LEU A 133 -1.46 8.62 1.47
C LEU A 133 -0.27 8.21 0.61
N GLY A 134 -0.18 8.80 -0.58
CA GLY A 134 0.89 8.47 -1.52
C GLY A 134 0.67 7.16 -2.28
N MET A 135 -0.45 6.46 -2.14
CA MET A 135 -0.69 5.24 -2.94
C MET A 135 -0.98 5.56 -4.41
N ALA A 136 -0.79 4.58 -5.30
CA ALA A 136 -1.37 4.65 -6.64
C ALA A 136 -2.90 4.79 -6.50
N LEU A 137 -3.49 5.76 -7.21
CA LEU A 137 -4.91 6.09 -7.11
C LEU A 137 -5.70 5.62 -8.32
N GLU A 138 -5.14 5.77 -9.51
CA GLU A 138 -5.84 5.50 -10.77
C GLU A 138 -5.35 4.21 -11.44
N LYS A 139 -4.04 4.04 -11.58
CA LYS A 139 -3.37 2.95 -12.31
C LYS A 139 -2.98 1.80 -11.39
N ARG A 140 -3.84 1.55 -10.41
CA ARG A 140 -3.77 0.42 -9.48
C ARG A 140 -3.93 -0.91 -10.23
N ARG A 141 -3.20 -1.92 -9.78
CA ARG A 141 -3.20 -3.28 -10.33
C ARG A 141 -3.78 -4.29 -9.36
N SER A 142 -3.65 -4.05 -8.05
CA SER A 142 -4.23 -4.89 -7.00
C SER A 142 -4.31 -4.13 -5.69
N ILE A 143 -5.11 -4.66 -4.77
CA ILE A 143 -5.33 -4.09 -3.43
C ILE A 143 -4.72 -4.99 -2.37
N GLU A 144 -4.10 -4.38 -1.37
CA GLU A 144 -3.56 -5.05 -0.19
C GLU A 144 -4.36 -4.64 1.02
N LEU A 145 -5.07 -5.59 1.62
CA LEU A 145 -5.78 -5.36 2.85
C LEU A 145 -4.86 -5.77 4.01
N LEU A 146 -4.49 -4.79 4.83
CA LEU A 146 -3.52 -4.92 5.92
C LEU A 146 -4.15 -4.55 7.26
N HIS A 147 -3.37 -4.82 8.31
CA HIS A 147 -3.83 -4.60 9.68
C HIS A 147 -3.77 -3.11 10.04
N PHE A 148 -2.56 -2.55 10.08
CA PHE A 148 -2.29 -1.15 10.39
C PHE A 148 -0.88 -0.76 9.86
N PRO A 149 -0.62 0.52 9.59
CA PRO A 149 0.71 0.99 9.21
C PRO A 149 1.62 1.16 10.43
N PRO A 150 2.93 0.86 10.33
CA PRO A 150 3.86 1.19 11.40
C PRO A 150 4.11 2.70 11.48
N ASP A 151 4.26 3.21 12.70
CA ASP A 151 4.50 4.62 13.02
C ASP A 151 5.70 5.24 12.30
N TYR A 152 6.76 4.49 12.06
CA TYR A 152 7.95 4.99 11.36
C TYR A 152 7.71 5.24 9.86
N SER A 153 6.69 4.62 9.24
CA SER A 153 6.30 4.94 7.85
C SER A 153 5.73 6.37 7.77
N LEU A 154 5.03 6.79 8.82
CA LEU A 154 4.58 8.17 9.01
C LEU A 154 5.76 9.06 9.44
N THR A 155 6.29 8.82 10.64
CA THR A 155 7.15 9.78 11.35
C THR A 155 8.56 9.91 10.79
N GLN A 156 9.12 8.85 10.20
CA GLN A 156 10.50 8.84 9.69
C GLN A 156 10.56 8.78 8.17
N ALA A 157 9.78 7.90 7.54
CA ALA A 157 9.86 7.71 6.10
C ALA A 157 9.05 8.76 5.33
N GLN A 158 7.94 9.25 5.90
CA GLN A 158 6.91 9.99 5.16
C GLN A 158 6.50 9.23 3.89
N ASP A 159 6.41 7.92 4.00
CA ASP A 159 6.12 7.06 2.87
C ASP A 159 5.47 5.78 3.38
N TYR A 160 4.19 5.63 3.05
CA TYR A 160 3.36 4.52 3.48
C TYR A 160 3.89 3.16 2.99
N LEU A 161 4.60 3.12 1.86
CA LEU A 161 5.20 1.90 1.31
C LEU A 161 6.60 1.63 1.86
N ARG A 162 7.12 2.45 2.78
CA ARG A 162 8.42 2.21 3.43
C ARG A 162 8.23 1.55 4.77
N SER A 163 8.20 0.22 4.75
CA SER A 163 8.16 -0.64 5.93
C SER A 163 8.78 -2.00 5.64
N ASN A 164 9.25 -2.72 6.66
CA ASN A 164 9.72 -4.09 6.49
C ASN A 164 8.65 -4.97 5.81
N THR A 165 7.38 -4.79 6.19
CA THR A 165 6.23 -5.52 5.63
C THR A 165 6.09 -5.25 4.13
N THR A 166 6.03 -3.99 3.72
CA THR A 166 5.78 -3.56 2.34
C THR A 166 7.02 -3.75 1.45
N ASP A 167 8.22 -3.47 1.95
CA ASP A 167 9.49 -3.67 1.22
C ASP A 167 9.72 -5.16 0.91
N ARG A 168 9.42 -6.05 1.88
CA ARG A 168 9.48 -7.49 1.65
C ARG A 168 8.48 -7.91 0.58
N TRP A 169 7.24 -7.42 0.66
CA TRP A 169 6.22 -7.82 -0.30
C TRP A 169 6.53 -7.32 -1.72
N ALA A 170 7.06 -6.11 -1.87
CA ALA A 170 7.62 -5.59 -3.13
C ALA A 170 8.67 -6.55 -3.71
N THR A 171 9.58 -7.04 -2.88
CA THR A 171 10.60 -8.02 -3.27
C THR A 171 9.99 -9.33 -3.78
N LEU A 172 8.94 -9.84 -3.13
CA LEU A 172 8.22 -11.04 -3.58
C LEU A 172 7.49 -10.84 -4.91
N LEU A 173 6.93 -9.64 -5.15
CA LEU A 173 6.36 -9.27 -6.44
C LEU A 173 7.44 -9.26 -7.54
N THR A 174 8.65 -8.76 -7.23
CA THR A 174 9.79 -8.80 -8.15
C THR A 174 10.27 -10.21 -8.45
N PHE A 175 10.29 -11.13 -7.48
CA PHE A 175 10.54 -12.56 -7.76
C PHE A 175 9.48 -13.19 -8.68
N ASN A 176 8.31 -12.57 -8.80
CA ASN A 176 7.23 -12.91 -9.73
C ASN A 176 7.20 -12.04 -11.00
N GLY A 177 8.31 -11.37 -11.28
CA GLY A 177 8.60 -10.65 -12.52
C GLY A 177 7.96 -9.27 -12.60
N ILE A 178 7.48 -8.70 -11.50
CA ILE A 178 7.04 -7.30 -11.47
C ILE A 178 8.30 -6.42 -11.36
N PRO A 179 8.55 -5.52 -12.33
CA PRO A 179 9.66 -4.57 -12.21
C PRO A 179 9.53 -3.75 -10.92
N ALA A 180 10.65 -3.47 -10.26
CA ALA A 180 10.65 -2.85 -8.94
C ALA A 180 9.89 -1.51 -8.93
N GLU A 181 10.09 -0.70 -9.97
CA GLU A 181 9.43 0.57 -10.20
C GLU A 181 7.91 0.47 -10.42
N GLN A 182 7.41 -0.73 -10.76
CA GLN A 182 5.97 -0.99 -10.95
C GLN A 182 5.31 -1.64 -9.74
N THR A 183 6.08 -2.10 -8.75
CA THR A 183 5.53 -2.73 -7.54
C THR A 183 4.54 -1.82 -6.78
N PRO A 184 4.70 -0.49 -6.68
CA PRO A 184 3.75 0.35 -5.95
C PRO A 184 2.30 0.27 -6.48
N ALA A 185 2.12 0.07 -7.80
CA ALA A 185 0.80 -0.08 -8.40
C ALA A 185 0.07 -1.35 -7.93
N TYR A 186 0.80 -2.35 -7.42
CA TYR A 186 0.22 -3.57 -6.85
C TYR A 186 -0.03 -3.44 -5.35
N GLN A 187 0.54 -2.43 -4.70
CA GLN A 187 0.54 -2.26 -3.25
C GLN A 187 -0.37 -1.11 -2.80
N THR A 188 -1.54 -0.96 -3.42
CA THR A 188 -2.53 0.00 -2.89
C THR A 188 -3.15 -0.58 -1.61
N ILE A 189 -2.87 0.05 -0.48
CA ILE A 189 -3.23 -0.49 0.83
C ILE A 189 -4.58 0.04 1.31
N VAL A 190 -5.36 -0.84 1.93
CA VAL A 190 -6.43 -0.50 2.87
C VAL A 190 -6.07 -1.12 4.21
N ASP A 191 -6.00 -0.33 5.27
CA ASP A 191 -5.79 -0.84 6.62
C ASP A 191 -7.12 -0.97 7.35
N ILE A 192 -7.32 -2.09 8.06
CA ILE A 192 -8.49 -2.25 8.93
C ILE A 192 -8.39 -1.38 10.19
N ALA A 193 -7.20 -0.91 10.55
CA ALA A 193 -7.00 0.16 11.51
C ALA A 193 -6.07 1.20 10.87
N PRO A 194 -6.58 2.33 10.36
CA PRO A 194 -5.77 3.40 9.77
C PRO A 194 -5.05 4.21 10.86
N ILE A 195 -4.28 3.52 11.69
CA ILE A 195 -3.59 4.04 12.87
C ILE A 195 -2.10 3.73 12.71
N ALA A 196 -1.28 4.76 12.53
CA ALA A 196 0.16 4.64 12.69
C ALA A 196 0.47 4.33 14.16
N ALA A 197 0.98 3.13 14.40
CA ALA A 197 1.31 2.62 15.72
C ALA A 197 2.66 1.86 15.68
N PRO A 198 3.32 1.63 16.83
CA PRO A 198 4.53 0.82 16.87
C PRO A 198 4.30 -0.53 16.19
N ALA A 199 5.29 -1.04 15.44
CA ALA A 199 5.13 -2.28 14.66
C ALA A 199 4.76 -3.52 15.51
N SER A 200 4.97 -3.47 16.83
CA SER A 200 4.59 -4.50 17.80
C SER A 200 3.17 -4.35 18.37
N ALA A 201 2.46 -3.25 18.08
CA ALA A 201 1.17 -2.90 18.70
C ALA A 201 -0.03 -3.70 18.15
N GLY A 202 0.20 -4.74 17.34
CA GLY A 202 -0.88 -5.49 16.70
C GLY A 202 -1.88 -6.08 17.68
N LYS A 203 -1.43 -6.52 18.86
CA LYS A 203 -2.34 -7.02 19.90
C LYS A 203 -3.16 -5.89 20.55
N ASP A 204 -2.57 -4.72 20.70
CA ASP A 204 -3.20 -3.57 21.36
C ASP A 204 -4.32 -2.95 20.50
N LEU A 205 -4.31 -3.23 19.20
CA LEU A 205 -5.35 -2.83 18.25
C LEU A 205 -6.52 -3.82 18.19
N GLU A 206 -6.44 -4.98 18.84
CA GLU A 206 -7.57 -5.91 18.88
C GLU A 206 -8.80 -5.25 19.54
N GLY A 207 -9.94 -5.29 18.86
CA GLY A 207 -11.19 -4.68 19.34
C GLY A 207 -11.39 -3.21 18.95
N VAL A 208 -10.47 -2.58 18.21
CA VAL A 208 -10.66 -1.20 17.71
C VAL A 208 -11.20 -1.13 16.28
N TYR A 209 -11.24 -2.25 15.56
CA TYR A 209 -11.55 -2.25 14.11
C TYR A 209 -12.95 -1.74 13.79
N ASP A 210 -13.95 -2.03 14.64
CA ASP A 210 -15.34 -1.66 14.36
C ASP A 210 -15.57 -0.13 14.36
N TYR A 211 -14.70 0.65 15.02
CA TYR A 211 -14.74 2.13 14.96
C TYR A 211 -14.45 2.66 13.56
N PHE A 212 -13.76 1.88 12.73
CA PHE A 212 -13.37 2.26 11.38
C PHE A 212 -14.21 1.55 10.32
N LYS A 213 -15.30 0.87 10.69
CA LYS A 213 -16.12 0.05 9.77
C LYS A 213 -16.52 0.81 8.51
N ASP A 214 -17.08 2.00 8.66
CA ASP A 214 -17.56 2.79 7.54
C ASP A 214 -16.42 3.22 6.62
N TYR A 215 -15.28 3.63 7.21
CA TYR A 215 -14.05 3.89 6.45
C TYR A 215 -13.59 2.66 5.66
N GLN A 216 -13.52 1.49 6.30
CA GLN A 216 -12.95 0.29 5.69
C GLN A 216 -13.78 -0.19 4.49
N VAL A 217 -15.11 -0.29 4.66
CA VAL A 217 -15.99 -0.78 3.58
C VAL A 217 -16.06 0.22 2.43
N GLN A 218 -16.02 1.52 2.76
CA GLN A 218 -15.95 2.60 1.78
C GLN A 218 -14.63 2.56 1.02
N MET A 219 -13.49 2.44 1.70
CA MET A 219 -12.18 2.29 1.05
C MET A 219 -12.17 1.08 0.12
N VAL A 220 -12.59 -0.09 0.58
CA VAL A 220 -12.63 -1.30 -0.25
C VAL A 220 -13.49 -1.07 -1.50
N ARG A 221 -14.64 -0.41 -1.37
CA ARG A 221 -15.47 -0.05 -2.53
C ARG A 221 -14.73 0.84 -3.52
N GLU A 222 -14.14 1.94 -3.04
CA GLU A 222 -13.51 2.94 -3.92
C GLU A 222 -12.22 2.43 -4.57
N VAL A 223 -11.42 1.61 -3.86
CA VAL A 223 -10.12 1.17 -4.39
C VAL A 223 -10.21 -0.07 -5.27
N THR A 224 -11.17 -0.95 -5.02
CA THR A 224 -11.31 -2.18 -5.83
C THR A 224 -11.98 -1.94 -7.19
N ARG A 225 -12.47 -0.74 -7.46
CA ARG A 225 -13.06 -0.36 -8.74
C ARG A 225 -12.10 0.55 -9.52
N THR A 226 -11.89 0.26 -10.79
CA THR A 226 -11.15 1.14 -11.71
C THR A 226 -12.06 2.23 -12.28
N GLY A 227 -11.48 3.26 -12.91
CA GLY A 227 -12.26 4.33 -13.57
C GLY A 227 -13.21 3.83 -14.66
N ASN A 228 -12.92 2.68 -15.30
CA ASN A 228 -13.81 2.03 -16.27
C ASN A 228 -14.77 0.99 -15.67
N GLY A 229 -14.85 0.90 -14.33
CA GLY A 229 -15.78 0.03 -13.61
C GLY A 229 -15.32 -1.42 -13.40
N ALA A 230 -14.15 -1.81 -13.91
CA ALA A 230 -13.58 -3.14 -13.68
C ALA A 230 -13.20 -3.34 -12.20
N SER A 231 -13.19 -4.61 -11.76
CA SER A 231 -12.79 -4.98 -10.40
C SER A 231 -11.32 -5.37 -10.35
N LEU A 232 -10.60 -4.90 -9.32
CA LEU A 232 -9.22 -5.28 -9.05
C LEU A 232 -9.16 -6.41 -8.02
N PRO A 233 -8.17 -7.33 -8.12
CA PRO A 233 -7.97 -8.38 -7.14
C PRO A 233 -7.46 -7.81 -5.80
N MET A 234 -7.73 -8.54 -4.72
CA MET A 234 -7.28 -8.17 -3.37
C MET A 234 -6.53 -9.32 -2.68
N VAL A 235 -5.51 -8.98 -1.91
CA VAL A 235 -4.84 -9.91 -0.98
C VAL A 235 -5.12 -9.46 0.46
N ALA A 236 -5.59 -10.40 1.29
CA ALA A 236 -5.94 -10.19 2.69
C ALA A 236 -4.85 -10.78 3.60
N PHE A 237 -4.09 -9.91 4.27
CA PHE A 237 -2.86 -10.28 4.97
C PHE A 237 -3.06 -10.52 6.47
N GLY A 238 -2.80 -11.76 6.91
CA GLY A 238 -2.81 -12.11 8.34
C GLY A 238 -4.18 -12.47 8.89
N SER A 239 -4.22 -12.93 10.13
CA SER A 239 -5.46 -13.42 10.74
C SER A 239 -6.51 -12.32 10.99
N PRO A 240 -6.17 -11.16 11.58
CA PRO A 240 -7.15 -10.10 11.85
C PRO A 240 -7.89 -9.66 10.59
N VAL A 241 -7.15 -9.49 9.49
CA VAL A 241 -7.71 -9.08 8.20
C VAL A 241 -8.60 -10.16 7.57
N ARG A 242 -8.20 -11.43 7.64
CA ARG A 242 -9.04 -12.54 7.13
C ARG A 242 -10.34 -12.68 7.93
N SER A 243 -10.29 -12.49 9.24
CA SER A 243 -11.48 -12.44 10.10
C SER A 243 -12.36 -11.24 9.79
N TRP A 244 -11.77 -10.09 9.47
CA TRP A 244 -12.51 -8.91 9.03
C TRP A 244 -13.28 -9.17 7.72
N ILE A 245 -12.68 -9.84 6.73
CA ILE A 245 -13.37 -10.24 5.49
C ILE A 245 -14.60 -11.12 5.80
N GLU A 246 -14.44 -12.10 6.69
CA GLU A 246 -15.54 -12.97 7.13
C GLU A 246 -16.66 -12.15 7.79
N GLN A 247 -16.31 -11.21 8.67
CA GLN A 247 -17.26 -10.35 9.37
C GLN A 247 -18.02 -9.40 8.43
N GLN A 248 -17.34 -8.76 7.48
CA GLN A 248 -17.96 -7.74 6.62
C GLN A 248 -18.64 -8.31 5.37
N TYR A 249 -18.11 -9.42 4.83
CA TYR A 249 -18.58 -9.96 3.55
C TYR A 249 -19.10 -11.39 3.63
N GLY A 250 -18.77 -12.15 4.68
CA GLY A 250 -19.27 -13.51 4.93
C GLY A 250 -18.28 -14.67 4.67
N PRO A 251 -17.47 -14.67 3.59
CA PRO A 251 -16.55 -15.77 3.34
C PRO A 251 -15.43 -15.92 4.37
N LYS A 252 -15.27 -17.12 4.90
CA LYS A 252 -14.10 -17.50 5.69
C LYS A 252 -12.88 -17.71 4.80
N LEU A 253 -11.78 -17.04 5.13
CA LEU A 253 -10.58 -17.02 4.30
C LEU A 253 -9.38 -17.65 5.02
N TYR A 254 -8.68 -18.58 4.36
CA TYR A 254 -7.46 -19.21 4.85
C TYR A 254 -6.23 -18.70 4.09
N VAL A 255 -5.03 -19.00 4.58
CA VAL A 255 -3.79 -18.75 3.82
C VAL A 255 -3.84 -19.60 2.54
N LEU A 256 -3.64 -18.96 1.39
CA LEU A 256 -3.90 -19.51 0.05
C LEU A 256 -5.35 -19.99 -0.19
N GLY A 257 -6.30 -19.52 0.63
CA GLY A 257 -7.72 -19.68 0.37
C GLY A 257 -8.22 -18.57 -0.55
N LEU A 258 -9.10 -18.91 -1.50
CA LEU A 258 -9.77 -17.94 -2.37
C LEU A 258 -11.20 -17.71 -1.93
N ALA A 259 -11.63 -16.46 -2.02
CA ALA A 259 -13.02 -16.05 -1.90
C ALA A 259 -13.38 -15.02 -2.98
N THR A 260 -14.65 -14.68 -3.06
CA THR A 260 -15.14 -13.53 -3.82
C THR A 260 -16.01 -12.70 -2.89
N ILE A 261 -15.79 -11.39 -2.87
CA ILE A 261 -16.61 -10.44 -2.14
C ILE A 261 -17.35 -9.53 -3.13
N SER A 262 -18.40 -8.88 -2.65
CA SER A 262 -19.17 -7.88 -3.41
C SER A 262 -19.23 -6.56 -2.64
N PRO A 263 -18.21 -5.67 -2.80
CA PRO A 263 -18.18 -4.38 -2.12
C PRO A 263 -19.35 -3.47 -2.52
N THR A 264 -19.86 -3.65 -3.73
CA THR A 264 -21.11 -3.04 -4.21
C THR A 264 -21.93 -4.06 -4.99
N PRO A 265 -23.26 -3.89 -5.07
CA PRO A 265 -24.11 -4.73 -5.91
C PRO A 265 -23.57 -4.80 -7.35
N GLY A 266 -23.44 -6.01 -7.89
CA GLY A 266 -22.93 -6.26 -9.24
C GLY A 266 -21.41 -6.27 -9.37
N GLN A 267 -20.64 -5.83 -8.36
CA GLN A 267 -19.19 -5.93 -8.34
C GLN A 267 -18.74 -7.27 -7.76
N LYS A 268 -17.74 -7.90 -8.37
CA LYS A 268 -17.13 -9.14 -7.87
C LYS A 268 -15.62 -8.95 -7.78
N VAL A 269 -15.11 -9.02 -6.56
CA VAL A 269 -13.67 -8.88 -6.28
C VAL A 269 -13.12 -10.23 -5.84
N PRO A 270 -12.17 -10.83 -6.57
CA PRO A 270 -11.48 -12.01 -6.10
C PRO A 270 -10.53 -11.64 -4.96
N VAL A 271 -10.59 -12.39 -3.86
CA VAL A 271 -9.78 -12.15 -2.66
C VAL A 271 -8.97 -13.40 -2.34
N LEU A 272 -7.66 -13.24 -2.16
CA LEU A 272 -6.76 -14.29 -1.70
C LEU A 272 -6.34 -14.03 -0.26
N GLY A 273 -6.46 -15.03 0.61
CA GLY A 273 -5.88 -14.96 1.95
C GLY A 273 -4.38 -15.25 1.93
N ALA A 274 -3.59 -14.47 2.67
CA ALA A 274 -2.15 -14.63 2.78
C ALA A 274 -1.69 -14.59 4.24
N ASN A 275 -0.47 -15.06 4.51
CA ASN A 275 0.20 -14.76 5.77
C ASN A 275 0.44 -13.25 5.86
N HIS A 276 0.56 -12.70 7.06
CA HIS A 276 1.06 -11.33 7.19
C HIS A 276 2.52 -11.28 6.68
N PRO A 277 2.95 -10.30 5.87
CA PRO A 277 4.28 -10.33 5.27
C PRO A 277 5.42 -10.39 6.28
N SER A 278 5.23 -9.84 7.49
CA SER A 278 6.22 -9.91 8.57
C SER A 278 6.22 -11.21 9.38
N ALA A 279 5.19 -12.05 9.24
CA ALA A 279 5.06 -13.28 10.04
C ALA A 279 6.21 -14.26 9.80
N ILE A 280 6.91 -14.14 8.66
CA ILE A 280 8.03 -15.04 8.33
C ILE A 280 9.19 -14.89 9.31
N TRP A 281 9.44 -13.69 9.83
CA TRP A 281 10.53 -13.48 10.79
C TRP A 281 10.20 -14.14 12.13
N TYR A 282 8.94 -14.15 12.54
CA TYR A 282 8.48 -14.87 13.72
C TYR A 282 8.51 -16.39 13.52
N ALA A 283 8.03 -16.87 12.37
CA ALA A 283 8.06 -18.29 12.03
C ALA A 283 9.49 -18.83 11.94
N ALA A 284 10.40 -18.01 11.42
CA ALA A 284 11.82 -18.33 11.27
C ALA A 284 12.65 -17.98 12.52
N ASP A 285 12.10 -17.49 13.62
CA ASP A 285 12.88 -17.28 14.83
C ASP A 285 13.07 -18.61 15.58
N LYS A 286 14.33 -18.98 15.86
CA LYS A 286 14.66 -20.17 16.65
C LYS A 286 14.02 -20.14 18.05
N ASN A 287 13.88 -18.95 18.64
CA ASN A 287 13.31 -18.79 19.98
C ASN A 287 11.82 -19.15 20.01
N ASN A 288 11.10 -18.89 18.91
CA ASN A 288 9.71 -19.30 18.74
C ASN A 288 9.56 -20.79 18.40
N ASN A 289 10.68 -21.51 18.23
CA ASN A 289 10.74 -22.92 17.87
C ASN A 289 11.52 -23.76 18.90
N GLY A 290 11.51 -23.35 20.17
CA GLY A 290 12.16 -24.09 21.27
C GLY A 290 13.68 -24.13 21.18
N GLY A 291 14.29 -23.13 20.55
CA GLY A 291 15.74 -23.06 20.30
C GLY A 291 16.22 -23.89 19.11
N ASP A 292 15.32 -24.56 18.38
CA ASP A 292 15.65 -25.44 17.27
C ASP A 292 15.67 -24.68 15.93
N GLN A 293 16.87 -24.51 15.38
CA GLN A 293 17.10 -23.81 14.13
C GLN A 293 16.50 -24.52 12.91
N ASP A 294 16.51 -25.86 12.89
CA ASP A 294 15.98 -26.63 11.76
C ASP A 294 14.45 -26.58 11.72
N LYS A 295 13.79 -26.59 12.89
CA LYS A 295 12.33 -26.34 12.98
C LYS A 295 11.96 -24.93 12.54
N ALA A 296 12.72 -23.93 12.97
CA ALA A 296 12.51 -22.55 12.54
C ALA A 296 12.69 -22.40 11.02
N ASP A 297 13.71 -23.05 10.44
CA ASP A 297 13.92 -23.07 8.99
C ASP A 297 12.80 -23.80 8.25
N GLN A 298 12.28 -24.90 8.79
CA GLN A 298 11.13 -25.60 8.21
C GLN A 298 9.88 -24.71 8.19
N ALA A 299 9.57 -24.03 9.30
CA ALA A 299 8.44 -23.11 9.39
C ALA A 299 8.60 -21.91 8.43
N GLY A 300 9.80 -21.31 8.41
CA GLY A 300 10.13 -20.21 7.50
C GLY A 300 10.07 -20.59 6.02
N LEU A 301 10.57 -21.77 5.64
CA LEU A 301 10.50 -22.29 4.26
C LEU A 301 9.06 -22.51 3.81
N LYS A 302 8.22 -23.08 4.68
CA LYS A 302 6.79 -23.27 4.41
C LYS A 302 6.12 -21.92 4.13
N MET A 303 6.35 -20.95 5.01
CA MET A 303 5.78 -19.61 4.85
C MET A 303 6.30 -18.92 3.58
N MET A 304 7.59 -19.04 3.25
CA MET A 304 8.14 -18.50 2.00
C MET A 304 7.43 -19.08 0.77
N GLY A 305 7.18 -20.39 0.75
CA GLY A 305 6.44 -21.03 -0.35
C GLY A 305 5.02 -20.49 -0.50
N GLN A 306 4.32 -20.25 0.62
CA GLN A 306 2.99 -19.65 0.62
C GLN A 306 3.03 -18.19 0.14
N ASP A 307 3.95 -17.39 0.66
CA ASP A 307 4.04 -15.96 0.33
C ASP A 307 4.43 -15.74 -1.14
N LEU A 308 5.37 -16.53 -1.67
CA LEU A 308 5.72 -16.51 -3.10
C LEU A 308 4.52 -16.90 -3.98
N SER A 309 3.71 -17.87 -3.54
CA SER A 309 2.50 -18.30 -4.26
C SER A 309 1.44 -17.19 -4.26
N ALA A 310 1.25 -16.50 -3.14
CA ALA A 310 0.31 -15.40 -3.02
C ALA A 310 0.75 -14.14 -3.80
N ALA A 311 2.03 -13.76 -3.72
CA ALA A 311 2.58 -12.67 -4.53
C ALA A 311 2.55 -12.99 -6.03
N CYS A 312 2.76 -14.25 -6.42
CA CYS A 312 2.57 -14.71 -7.79
C CYS A 312 1.13 -14.52 -8.26
N TRP A 313 0.17 -14.90 -7.41
CA TRP A 313 -1.25 -14.75 -7.73
C TRP A 313 -1.62 -13.28 -7.92
N GLN A 314 -1.18 -12.41 -7.00
CA GLN A 314 -1.40 -10.97 -7.08
C GLN A 314 -0.77 -10.38 -8.36
N ALA A 315 0.46 -10.76 -8.68
CA ALA A 315 1.13 -10.34 -9.91
C ALA A 315 0.36 -10.80 -11.17
N GLY A 316 -0.12 -12.04 -11.20
CA GLY A 316 -0.90 -12.58 -12.31
C GLY A 316 -2.24 -11.88 -12.49
N MET A 317 -3.02 -11.79 -11.41
CA MET A 317 -4.33 -11.15 -11.41
C MET A 317 -4.25 -9.63 -11.64
N GLY A 318 -3.19 -8.97 -11.16
CA GLY A 318 -3.02 -7.54 -11.37
C GLY A 318 -2.56 -7.17 -12.78
N ARG A 319 -1.79 -8.05 -13.45
CA ARG A 319 -1.48 -7.90 -14.89
C ARG A 319 -2.72 -8.13 -15.75
N ASN A 320 -3.55 -9.10 -15.38
CA ASN A 320 -4.78 -9.45 -16.09
C ASN A 320 -5.95 -9.65 -15.10
N PRO A 321 -6.73 -8.60 -14.81
CA PRO A 321 -7.89 -8.68 -13.92
C PRO A 321 -8.99 -9.66 -14.38
N GLY A 322 -9.00 -10.02 -15.67
CA GLY A 322 -9.92 -11.01 -16.24
C GLY A 322 -9.43 -12.45 -16.16
N ALA A 323 -8.25 -12.72 -15.59
CA ALA A 323 -7.73 -14.07 -15.43
C ALA A 323 -8.60 -14.90 -14.45
N ASP A 324 -8.62 -16.23 -14.64
CA ASP A 324 -9.29 -17.12 -13.70
C ASP A 324 -8.48 -17.18 -12.39
N ALA A 325 -9.08 -16.73 -11.29
CA ALA A 325 -8.40 -16.64 -10.00
C ALA A 325 -7.93 -18.00 -9.46
N LYS A 326 -8.70 -19.07 -9.70
CA LYS A 326 -8.41 -20.41 -9.20
C LYS A 326 -7.29 -21.06 -10.00
N ALA A 327 -7.34 -20.96 -11.33
CA ALA A 327 -6.29 -21.44 -12.23
C ALA A 327 -4.98 -20.70 -11.99
N THR A 328 -5.04 -19.37 -11.81
CA THR A 328 -3.87 -18.55 -11.46
C THR A 328 -3.24 -19.02 -10.14
N LEU A 329 -4.05 -19.24 -9.09
CA LEU A 329 -3.53 -19.71 -7.80
C LEU A 329 -2.93 -21.12 -7.90
N GLY A 330 -3.60 -22.02 -8.63
CA GLY A 330 -3.13 -23.37 -8.87
C GLY A 330 -1.76 -23.38 -9.56
N ALA A 331 -1.59 -22.57 -10.62
CA ALA A 331 -0.32 -22.42 -11.32
C ALA A 331 0.79 -21.84 -10.42
N CYS A 332 0.46 -20.82 -9.62
CA CYS A 332 1.41 -20.20 -8.70
C CYS A 332 1.86 -21.14 -7.58
N THR A 333 0.94 -21.90 -7.00
CA THR A 333 1.22 -22.92 -5.97
C THR A 333 2.07 -24.04 -6.56
N GLN A 334 1.69 -24.54 -7.75
CA GLN A 334 2.47 -25.56 -8.47
C GLN A 334 3.90 -25.08 -8.75
N LYS A 335 4.06 -23.82 -9.17
CA LYS A 335 5.39 -23.24 -9.37
C LYS A 335 6.19 -23.23 -8.08
N TRP A 336 5.75 -22.49 -7.07
CA TRP A 336 6.63 -22.18 -5.93
C TRP A 336 6.76 -23.31 -4.92
N GLN A 337 5.79 -24.22 -4.84
CA GLN A 337 5.80 -25.28 -3.84
C GLN A 337 6.16 -26.65 -4.43
N VAL A 338 6.16 -26.80 -5.76
CA VAL A 338 6.44 -28.08 -6.43
C VAL A 338 7.62 -27.99 -7.40
N THR A 339 7.50 -27.21 -8.48
CA THR A 339 8.50 -27.24 -9.57
C THR A 339 9.72 -26.35 -9.28
N ALA A 340 9.53 -25.19 -8.66
CA ALA A 340 10.55 -24.23 -8.29
C ALA A 340 10.88 -24.23 -6.78
N LYS A 341 10.55 -25.31 -6.06
CA LYS A 341 10.78 -25.42 -4.60
C LYS A 341 12.23 -25.23 -4.15
N LYS A 342 13.21 -25.56 -5.01
CA LYS A 342 14.63 -25.28 -4.73
C LYS A 342 14.90 -23.77 -4.76
N GLN A 343 14.33 -23.06 -5.72
CA GLN A 343 14.42 -21.60 -5.78
C GLN A 343 13.72 -20.97 -4.56
N THR A 344 12.55 -21.46 -4.16
CA THR A 344 11.89 -21.06 -2.89
C THR A 344 12.83 -21.18 -1.69
N CYS A 345 13.56 -22.30 -1.60
CA CYS A 345 14.55 -22.52 -0.56
C CYS A 345 15.70 -21.52 -0.59
N GLU A 346 16.28 -21.30 -1.77
CA GLU A 346 17.40 -20.37 -1.93
C GLU A 346 16.98 -18.93 -1.60
N LEU A 347 15.80 -18.51 -2.04
CA LEU A 347 15.24 -17.21 -1.71
C LEU A 347 15.01 -17.05 -0.20
N TYR A 348 14.49 -18.08 0.49
CA TYR A 348 14.35 -18.06 1.94
C TYR A 348 15.70 -17.86 2.64
N PHE A 349 16.70 -18.68 2.34
CA PHE A 349 18.00 -18.58 3.03
C PHE A 349 18.74 -17.27 2.70
N ARG A 350 18.58 -16.74 1.49
CA ARG A 350 19.18 -15.46 1.11
C ARG A 350 18.51 -14.27 1.82
N THR A 351 17.17 -14.25 1.86
CA THR A 351 16.42 -13.06 2.32
C THR A 351 16.10 -13.07 3.80
N ILE A 352 16.04 -14.25 4.44
CA ILE A 352 15.67 -14.40 5.86
C ILE A 352 16.89 -14.80 6.71
N ARG A 353 17.84 -15.54 6.15
CA ARG A 353 19.09 -15.93 6.84
C ARG A 353 20.32 -15.17 6.39
N ASN A 354 20.17 -14.22 5.45
CA ASN A 354 21.26 -13.40 4.91
C ASN A 354 22.44 -14.24 4.36
N MET A 355 22.16 -15.44 3.85
CA MET A 355 23.18 -16.28 3.22
C MET A 355 23.55 -15.77 1.83
N THR A 356 24.81 -15.99 1.41
CA THR A 356 25.19 -15.78 0.01
C THR A 356 24.46 -16.77 -0.91
N PRO A 357 24.39 -16.52 -2.23
CA PRO A 357 23.81 -17.48 -3.18
C PRO A 357 24.41 -18.89 -3.07
N GLU A 358 25.74 -18.98 -2.89
CA GLU A 358 26.47 -20.25 -2.78
C GLU A 358 26.12 -20.99 -1.48
N GLN A 359 26.06 -20.26 -0.36
CA GLN A 359 25.68 -20.81 0.95
C GLN A 359 24.23 -21.31 0.93
N ALA A 360 23.32 -20.52 0.36
CA ALA A 360 21.91 -20.89 0.25
C ALA A 360 21.72 -22.13 -0.63
N SER A 361 22.38 -22.17 -1.80
CA SER A 361 22.37 -23.34 -2.68
C SER A 361 22.89 -24.58 -1.96
N ALA A 362 24.05 -24.48 -1.27
CA ALA A 362 24.62 -25.57 -0.51
C ALA A 362 23.65 -26.08 0.59
N LYS A 363 23.05 -25.18 1.38
CA LYS A 363 22.06 -25.53 2.42
C LYS A 363 20.83 -26.21 1.81
N CYS A 364 20.33 -25.73 0.67
CA CYS A 364 19.18 -26.31 -0.02
C CYS A 364 19.42 -27.70 -0.61
N ASN A 365 20.69 -28.10 -0.81
CA ASN A 365 21.06 -29.45 -1.26
C ASN A 365 21.30 -30.44 -0.10
N THR A 366 21.18 -30.01 1.16
CA THR A 366 21.32 -30.92 2.31
C THR A 366 20.16 -31.90 2.38
N GLY A 367 20.42 -33.10 2.92
CA GLY A 367 19.39 -34.14 3.06
C GLY A 367 18.21 -33.71 3.96
N ALA A 368 18.47 -32.92 5.00
CA ALA A 368 17.43 -32.40 5.90
C ALA A 368 16.49 -31.44 5.16
N VAL A 369 17.03 -30.44 4.47
CA VAL A 369 16.22 -29.46 3.74
C VAL A 369 15.51 -30.12 2.56
N THR A 370 16.16 -31.02 1.83
CA THR A 370 15.54 -31.75 0.71
C THR A 370 14.30 -32.53 1.15
N ARG A 371 14.29 -33.08 2.38
CA ARG A 371 13.09 -33.71 2.95
C ARG A 371 11.98 -32.70 3.20
N THR A 372 12.29 -31.57 3.86
CA THR A 372 11.34 -30.47 4.07
C THR A 372 10.71 -29.99 2.75
N LEU A 373 11.50 -29.87 1.68
CA LEU A 373 11.00 -29.44 0.37
C LEU A 373 10.02 -30.42 -0.28
N ARG A 374 10.00 -31.70 0.12
CA ARG A 374 8.98 -32.66 -0.40
C ARG A 374 7.59 -32.38 0.14
N ASP A 375 7.50 -31.71 1.29
CA ASP A 375 6.26 -31.48 2.01
C ASP A 375 5.79 -30.02 1.96
N LEU A 376 6.43 -29.16 1.16
CA LEU A 376 6.04 -27.74 1.05
C LEU A 376 4.57 -27.52 0.67
N GLN A 377 4.02 -28.38 -0.19
CA GLN A 377 2.63 -28.31 -0.63
C GLN A 377 1.64 -28.95 0.36
N LYS A 378 2.11 -29.77 1.30
CA LYS A 378 1.24 -30.49 2.23
C LYS A 378 0.85 -29.59 3.40
N THR A 379 -0.21 -28.79 3.21
CA THR A 379 -1.18 -28.33 4.23
C THR A 379 -2.11 -27.30 3.62
#